data_AF-A0A1H9DAV1-F1
#
_entry.id   AF-A0A1H9DAV1-F1
#
_cell.length_a   1.000
_cell.length_b   1.000
_cell.length_c   1.000
_cell.angle_alpha   90.00
_cell.angle_beta   90.00
_cell.angle_gamma   90.00
#
_symmetry.space_group_name_H-M   'P 1'
#
loop_
_entity.id
_entity.type
_entity.pdbx_description
1 polymer ?
#
loop_
_entity_poly.entity_id
_entity_poly.type
_entity_poly.pdbx_seq_one_letter_code
_entity_poly.pdbx_strand_id
1 'polypeptide(L)'
;MGTFIQNQILGMLWLKTLTGKMLTAFGLDIESRIGGSVHFFLYDVIKITLLLFVLIFIISYIQSFFPPERSKKILSRCKGFPARVIAALLGTVTSFCSCSSIPLFMGFTTAGLPLGVTFSFLISSPMVDFASLILLTSIFGWKIAIAYVVLGLVVAIAGGTIIEHLHMEDQIEMFLTPVKCCCSCSKAKTTQKQRLVSSMHSVTDTLKKVFPYILLSVAVGAVIHNWIPENWIINTLGVKNPLGVILAVFAGIPMYSDIFGCISISESLLAKGALLGVVLSFMMAVTTLSLPSLIMLKKVIKTKLLVVFVSICVTGIILVGYFFNVFQTLFLN
;
A
#
# COMPACT_ATOMS: atom_id res chain seq x y z
N MET A 1 24.61 13.28 4.32
CA MET A 1 24.24 12.29 3.29
C MET A 1 22.73 12.10 3.16
N GLY A 2 21.99 11.88 4.26
CA GLY A 2 20.54 11.56 4.22
C GLY A 2 19.66 12.61 3.52
N THR A 3 19.88 13.90 3.78
CA THR A 3 19.09 14.99 3.19
C THR A 3 19.29 15.15 1.68
N PHE A 4 20.48 14.87 1.14
CA PHE A 4 20.74 14.99 -0.30
C PHE A 4 20.03 13.88 -1.09
N ILE A 5 20.09 12.64 -0.62
CA ILE A 5 19.39 11.50 -1.24
C ILE A 5 17.87 11.73 -1.15
N GLN A 6 17.39 12.19 0.00
CA GLN A 6 15.97 12.47 0.22
C GLN A 6 15.48 13.62 -0.67
N ASN A 7 16.25 14.69 -0.83
CA ASN A 7 15.82 15.87 -1.58
C ASN A 7 16.02 15.74 -3.10
N GLN A 8 17.16 15.22 -3.55
CA GLN A 8 17.52 15.20 -4.97
C GLN A 8 17.09 13.92 -5.68
N ILE A 9 17.27 12.75 -5.05
CA ILE A 9 16.95 11.46 -5.69
C ILE A 9 15.48 11.12 -5.50
N LEU A 10 14.95 11.26 -4.28
CA LEU A 10 13.57 10.85 -3.98
C LEU A 10 12.56 12.00 -4.12
N GLY A 11 12.92 13.18 -3.63
CA GLY A 11 12.14 14.42 -3.77
C GLY A 11 12.22 15.05 -5.15
N MET A 12 13.12 14.60 -6.04
CA MET A 12 13.31 15.14 -7.41
C MET A 12 13.17 16.67 -7.50
N LEU A 13 13.80 17.42 -6.59
CA LEU A 13 13.74 18.89 -6.59
C LEU A 13 14.24 19.52 -7.90
N TRP A 14 15.13 18.82 -8.60
CA TRP A 14 15.55 19.18 -9.95
C TRP A 14 14.38 19.16 -10.95
N LEU A 15 13.50 18.14 -10.88
CA LEU A 15 12.31 18.04 -11.73
C LEU A 15 11.29 19.13 -11.38
N LYS A 16 11.15 19.51 -10.10
CA LYS A 16 10.30 20.62 -9.65
C LYS A 16 10.75 21.94 -10.27
N THR A 17 12.06 22.16 -10.30
CA THR A 17 12.67 23.35 -10.88
C THR A 17 12.56 23.37 -12.41
N LEU A 18 12.73 22.20 -13.06
CA LEU A 18 12.63 22.06 -14.51
C LEU A 18 11.19 22.30 -15.01
N THR A 19 10.21 21.66 -14.37
CA THR A 19 8.77 21.84 -14.68
C THR A 19 8.31 23.26 -14.40
N GLY A 20 8.82 23.89 -13.33
CA GLY A 20 8.55 25.30 -13.04
C GLY A 20 9.07 26.23 -14.14
N LYS A 21 10.34 26.07 -14.53
CA LYS A 21 10.95 26.85 -15.61
C LYS A 21 10.23 26.65 -16.96
N MET A 22 9.80 25.43 -17.27
CA MET A 22 9.02 25.12 -18.47
C MET A 22 7.66 25.84 -18.45
N LEU A 23 6.93 25.81 -17.33
CA LEU A 23 5.63 26.48 -17.21
C LEU A 23 5.72 28.01 -17.31
N THR A 24 6.73 28.61 -16.68
CA THR A 24 6.99 30.06 -16.83
C THR A 24 7.39 30.42 -18.26
N ALA A 25 8.07 29.52 -18.98
CA ALA A 25 8.40 29.73 -20.39
C ALA A 25 7.16 29.63 -21.32
N PHE A 26 6.12 28.92 -20.90
CA PHE A 26 4.81 28.88 -21.57
C PHE A 26 3.85 30.01 -21.12
N GLY A 27 4.32 30.94 -20.26
CA GLY A 27 3.54 32.13 -19.85
C GLY A 27 2.49 31.89 -18.77
N LEU A 28 2.54 30.75 -18.07
CA LEU A 28 1.66 30.46 -16.93
C LEU A 28 2.29 30.98 -15.63
N ASP A 29 1.54 31.81 -14.91
CA ASP A 29 1.93 32.29 -13.59
C ASP A 29 1.72 31.20 -12.53
N ILE A 30 2.82 30.74 -11.95
CA ILE A 30 2.86 29.65 -10.95
C ILE A 30 2.18 30.10 -9.64
N GLU A 31 2.09 31.40 -9.37
CA GLU A 31 1.41 31.93 -8.18
C GLU A 31 -0.12 31.95 -8.32
N SER A 32 -0.65 31.84 -9.54
CA SER A 32 -2.08 31.72 -9.77
C SER A 32 -2.61 30.35 -9.35
N ARG A 33 -3.85 30.28 -8.85
CA ARG A 33 -4.48 29.00 -8.43
C ARG A 33 -4.48 27.95 -9.54
N ILE A 34 -4.66 28.38 -10.79
CA ILE A 34 -4.68 27.49 -11.96
C ILE A 34 -3.24 27.08 -12.32
N GLY A 35 -2.30 28.02 -12.38
CA GLY A 35 -0.90 27.73 -12.70
C GLY A 35 -0.21 26.82 -11.67
N GLY A 36 -0.45 27.04 -10.38
CA GLY A 36 0.04 26.15 -9.32
C GLY A 36 -0.56 24.74 -9.37
N SER A 37 -1.82 24.59 -9.80
CA SER A 37 -2.48 23.28 -9.91
C SER A 37 -1.88 22.49 -11.08
N VAL A 38 -1.64 23.15 -12.21
CA VAL A 38 -1.02 22.56 -13.39
C VAL A 38 0.44 22.21 -13.12
N HIS A 39 1.18 23.06 -12.40
CA HIS A 39 2.56 22.79 -11.99
C HIS A 39 2.65 21.56 -11.09
N PHE A 40 1.82 21.50 -10.05
CA PHE A 40 1.73 20.34 -9.15
C PHE A 40 1.35 19.08 -9.93
N PHE A 41 0.32 19.16 -10.78
CA PHE A 41 -0.12 18.02 -11.58
C PHE A 41 0.99 17.46 -12.48
N LEU A 42 1.66 18.30 -13.26
CA LEU A 42 2.73 17.85 -14.16
C LEU A 42 3.93 17.28 -13.40
N TYR A 43 4.35 17.97 -12.34
CA TYR A 43 5.45 17.51 -11.51
C TYR A 43 5.16 16.16 -10.87
N ASP A 44 3.99 15.98 -10.25
CA ASP A 44 3.61 14.73 -9.59
C ASP A 44 3.34 13.59 -10.56
N VAL A 45 2.72 13.83 -11.72
CA VAL A 45 2.53 12.79 -12.75
C VAL A 45 3.87 12.24 -13.23
N ILE A 46 4.84 13.10 -13.52
CA ILE A 46 6.17 12.67 -14.00
C ILE A 46 6.94 11.98 -12.87
N LYS A 47 6.93 12.56 -11.66
CA LYS A 47 7.59 12.01 -10.46
C LYS A 47 7.08 10.61 -10.14
N ILE A 48 5.75 10.44 -10.03
CA ILE A 48 5.12 9.15 -9.69
C ILE A 48 5.37 8.13 -10.79
N THR A 49 5.24 8.50 -12.07
CA THR A 49 5.47 7.56 -13.18
C THR A 49 6.90 7.02 -13.19
N LEU A 50 7.90 7.89 -12.99
CA LEU A 50 9.30 7.50 -12.95
C LEU A 50 9.60 6.61 -11.73
N LEU A 51 9.11 7.00 -10.55
CA LEU A 51 9.30 6.25 -9.32
C LEU A 51 8.64 4.87 -9.40
N LEU A 52 7.43 4.80 -9.97
CA LEU A 52 6.72 3.55 -10.19
C LEU A 52 7.46 2.61 -11.16
N PHE A 53 8.02 3.15 -12.25
CA PHE A 53 8.81 2.35 -13.20
C PHE A 53 9.99 1.65 -12.51
N VAL A 54 10.78 2.41 -11.75
CA VAL A 54 11.96 1.87 -11.04
C VAL A 54 11.51 0.87 -9.97
N LEU A 55 10.46 1.19 -9.22
CA LEU A 55 10.03 0.35 -8.11
C LEU A 55 9.38 -0.96 -8.57
N ILE A 56 8.50 -0.94 -9.57
CA ILE A 56 7.94 -2.19 -10.14
C ILE A 56 9.05 -3.04 -10.74
N PHE A 57 10.07 -2.42 -11.35
CA PHE A 57 11.21 -3.17 -11.88
C PHE A 57 11.98 -3.89 -10.76
N ILE A 58 12.32 -3.19 -9.68
CA ILE A 58 13.00 -3.77 -8.51
C ILE A 58 12.14 -4.86 -7.88
N ILE A 59 10.86 -4.62 -7.65
CA ILE A 59 9.96 -5.59 -7.01
C ILE A 59 9.76 -6.81 -7.90
N SER A 60 9.51 -6.64 -9.21
CA SER A 60 9.40 -7.77 -10.15
C SER A 60 10.69 -8.59 -10.18
N TYR A 61 11.84 -7.91 -10.12
CA TYR A 61 13.14 -8.57 -10.05
C TYR A 61 13.29 -9.38 -8.77
N ILE A 62 12.94 -8.81 -7.60
CA ILE A 62 12.97 -9.51 -6.30
C ILE A 62 11.98 -10.67 -6.28
N GLN A 63 10.74 -10.48 -6.71
CA GLN A 63 9.71 -11.52 -6.78
C GLN A 63 10.13 -12.69 -7.67
N SER A 64 10.92 -12.44 -8.72
CA SER A 64 11.51 -13.52 -9.54
C SER A 64 12.42 -14.48 -8.74
N PHE A 65 12.92 -14.10 -7.56
CA PHE A 65 13.70 -14.97 -6.68
C PHE A 65 12.87 -15.72 -5.63
N PHE A 66 11.63 -15.28 -5.38
CA PHE A 66 10.72 -15.83 -4.37
C PHE A 66 9.43 -16.38 -5.01
N PRO A 67 9.52 -17.50 -5.76
CA PRO A 67 8.34 -18.16 -6.26
C PRO A 67 7.44 -18.64 -5.12
N PRO A 68 6.11 -18.59 -5.29
CA PRO A 68 5.14 -18.86 -4.23
C PRO A 68 5.21 -20.28 -3.66
N GLU A 69 5.75 -21.25 -4.42
CA GLU A 69 5.98 -22.61 -3.91
C GLU A 69 7.02 -22.65 -2.79
N ARG A 70 8.04 -21.78 -2.82
CA ARG A 70 9.06 -21.70 -1.76
C ARG A 70 8.46 -21.13 -0.48
N SER A 71 7.66 -20.07 -0.59
CA SER A 71 6.95 -19.49 0.55
C SER A 71 6.06 -20.53 1.23
N LYS A 72 5.30 -21.31 0.42
CA LYS A 72 4.50 -22.43 0.92
C LYS A 72 5.35 -23.49 1.66
N LYS A 73 6.49 -23.90 1.09
CA LYS A 73 7.38 -24.90 1.71
C LYS A 73 7.97 -24.39 3.04
N ILE A 74 8.33 -23.12 3.13
CA ILE A 74 8.84 -22.49 4.36
C ILE A 74 7.73 -22.47 5.42
N LEU A 75 6.54 -21.97 5.09
CA LEU A 75 5.42 -21.92 6.02
C LEU A 75 4.99 -23.31 6.50
N SER A 76 5.02 -24.33 5.63
CA SER A 76 4.63 -25.70 6.00
C SER A 76 5.53 -26.36 7.05
N ARG A 77 6.76 -25.85 7.24
CA ARG A 77 7.71 -26.38 8.24
C ARG A 77 7.54 -25.74 9.61
N CYS A 78 6.85 -24.60 9.70
CA CYS A 78 6.66 -23.88 10.95
C CYS A 78 5.22 -24.07 11.43
N LYS A 79 5.02 -24.23 12.74
CA LYS A 79 3.69 -24.38 13.36
C LYS A 79 3.47 -23.33 14.45
N GLY A 80 2.20 -22.97 14.66
CA GLY A 80 1.78 -22.03 15.70
C GLY A 80 2.23 -20.59 15.47
N PHE A 81 2.51 -19.86 16.55
CA PHE A 81 2.89 -18.45 16.52
C PHE A 81 4.06 -18.08 15.57
N PRO A 82 5.20 -18.80 15.53
CA PRO A 82 6.29 -18.44 14.62
C PRO A 82 5.91 -18.55 13.14
N ALA A 83 4.95 -19.42 12.79
CA ALA A 83 4.45 -19.50 11.43
C ALA A 83 3.70 -18.22 11.02
N ARG A 84 2.95 -17.60 11.94
CA ARG A 84 2.24 -16.33 11.70
C ARG A 84 3.21 -15.17 11.49
N VAL A 85 4.27 -15.11 12.31
CA VAL A 85 5.34 -14.10 12.17
C VAL A 85 6.04 -14.24 10.82
N ILE A 86 6.44 -15.47 10.45
CA ILE A 86 7.10 -15.74 9.17
C ILE A 86 6.17 -15.41 7.99
N ALA A 87 4.87 -15.70 8.11
CA ALA A 87 3.89 -15.38 7.09
C ALA A 87 3.70 -13.86 6.90
N ALA A 88 3.62 -13.09 7.98
CA ALA A 88 3.55 -11.63 7.91
C ALA A 88 4.82 -11.03 7.30
N LEU A 89 6.00 -11.49 7.73
CA LEU A 89 7.27 -11.06 7.16
C LEU A 89 7.39 -11.41 5.67
N LEU A 90 6.95 -12.61 5.27
CA LEU A 90 6.91 -12.98 3.87
C LEU A 90 5.95 -12.09 3.08
N GLY A 91 4.79 -11.73 3.62
CA GLY A 91 3.90 -10.75 3.00
C GLY A 91 4.60 -9.42 2.75
N THR A 92 5.32 -8.92 3.77
CA THR A 92 6.08 -7.67 3.68
C THR A 92 7.18 -7.69 2.63
N VAL A 93 7.96 -8.78 2.57
CA VAL A 93 9.08 -8.91 1.63
C VAL A 93 8.61 -9.18 0.20
N THR A 94 7.55 -9.96 0.04
CA THR A 94 7.08 -10.38 -1.29
C THR A 94 6.20 -9.35 -1.99
N SER A 95 5.69 -8.34 -1.25
CA SER A 95 4.92 -7.20 -1.79
C SER A 95 4.00 -7.62 -2.93
N PHE A 96 3.17 -8.62 -2.67
CA PHE A 96 2.17 -9.02 -3.64
C PHE A 96 1.06 -7.97 -3.61
N CYS A 97 0.79 -7.37 -4.76
CA CYS A 97 -0.38 -6.52 -4.91
C CYS A 97 -1.65 -7.28 -4.51
N SER A 98 -2.66 -6.56 -4.04
CA SER A 98 -3.92 -7.15 -3.53
C SER A 98 -4.55 -8.14 -4.51
N CYS A 99 -4.33 -7.96 -5.81
CA CYS A 99 -4.77 -8.87 -6.89
C CYS A 99 -4.11 -10.27 -6.86
N SER A 100 -2.82 -10.34 -6.48
CA SER A 100 -2.02 -11.57 -6.44
C SER A 100 -2.08 -12.27 -5.09
N SER A 101 -2.43 -11.55 -4.03
CA SER A 101 -2.53 -12.08 -2.66
C SER A 101 -3.62 -13.16 -2.50
N ILE A 102 -4.72 -13.06 -3.26
CA ILE A 102 -5.88 -13.96 -3.15
C ILE A 102 -5.61 -15.35 -3.74
N PRO A 103 -5.03 -15.50 -4.95
CA PRO A 103 -4.55 -16.80 -5.44
C PRO A 103 -3.58 -17.49 -4.48
N LEU A 104 -2.73 -16.73 -3.80
CA LEU A 104 -1.80 -17.27 -2.80
C LEU A 104 -2.51 -17.71 -1.53
N PHE A 105 -3.47 -16.90 -1.06
CA PHE A 105 -4.36 -17.30 0.03
C PHE A 105 -5.09 -18.61 -0.28
N MET A 106 -5.64 -18.77 -1.49
CA MET A 106 -6.21 -20.04 -1.94
C MET A 106 -5.18 -21.16 -1.97
N GLY A 107 -3.97 -20.90 -2.49
CA GLY A 107 -2.90 -21.90 -2.54
C GLY A 107 -2.39 -22.36 -1.17
N PHE A 108 -2.47 -21.50 -0.16
CA PHE A 108 -2.11 -21.81 1.23
C PHE A 108 -3.24 -22.51 1.98
N THR A 109 -4.50 -22.09 1.80
CA THR A 109 -5.66 -22.75 2.43
C THR A 109 -5.87 -24.16 1.87
N THR A 110 -5.77 -24.34 0.56
CA THR A 110 -5.83 -25.68 -0.08
C THR A 110 -4.65 -26.59 0.30
N ALA A 111 -3.55 -26.02 0.79
CA ALA A 111 -2.42 -26.78 1.33
C ALA A 111 -2.61 -27.21 2.79
N GLY A 112 -3.73 -26.85 3.42
CA GLY A 112 -4.01 -27.14 4.82
C GLY A 112 -3.21 -26.30 5.81
N LEU A 113 -2.73 -25.11 5.41
CA LEU A 113 -2.12 -24.20 6.38
C LEU A 113 -3.21 -23.62 7.31
N PRO A 114 -2.91 -23.39 8.60
CA PRO A 114 -3.85 -22.77 9.53
C PRO A 114 -4.29 -21.38 9.05
N LEU A 115 -5.57 -21.04 9.29
CA LEU A 115 -6.15 -19.78 8.83
C LEU A 115 -5.38 -18.56 9.32
N GLY A 116 -4.91 -18.56 10.57
CA GLY A 116 -4.20 -17.41 11.11
C GLY A 116 -2.88 -17.14 10.39
N VAL A 117 -2.19 -18.18 9.89
CA VAL A 117 -0.99 -18.01 9.06
C VAL A 117 -1.36 -17.36 7.73
N THR A 118 -2.46 -17.79 7.12
CA THR A 118 -2.89 -17.27 5.82
C THR A 118 -3.39 -15.83 5.88
N PHE A 119 -4.17 -15.50 6.91
CA PHE A 119 -4.66 -14.15 7.13
C PHE A 119 -3.56 -13.20 7.60
N SER A 120 -2.57 -13.66 8.38
CA SER A 120 -1.39 -12.83 8.71
C SER A 120 -0.64 -12.39 7.45
N PHE A 121 -0.46 -13.30 6.49
CA PHE A 121 0.10 -12.98 5.18
C PHE A 121 -0.81 -12.04 4.37
N LEU A 122 -2.10 -12.35 4.29
CA LEU A 122 -3.08 -11.59 3.50
C LEU A 122 -3.23 -10.15 4.00
N ILE A 123 -3.24 -9.92 5.33
CA ILE A 123 -3.29 -8.59 5.93
C ILE A 123 -1.96 -7.86 5.72
N SER A 124 -0.82 -8.53 5.97
CA SER A 124 0.48 -7.87 5.90
C SER A 124 0.85 -7.45 4.48
N SER A 125 0.55 -8.25 3.46
CA SER A 125 1.02 -8.03 2.08
C SER A 125 0.65 -6.66 1.49
N PRO A 126 -0.61 -6.17 1.61
CA PRO A 126 -0.98 -4.83 1.15
C PRO A 126 -0.77 -3.74 2.21
N MET A 127 -0.72 -4.09 3.50
CA MET A 127 -0.66 -3.10 4.58
C MET A 127 0.77 -2.62 4.86
N VAL A 128 1.73 -3.54 4.79
CA VAL A 128 3.15 -3.31 5.05
C VAL A 128 3.94 -3.98 3.96
N ASP A 129 4.55 -3.21 3.08
CA ASP A 129 5.34 -3.75 1.99
C ASP A 129 6.60 -2.91 1.71
N PHE A 130 7.53 -3.47 0.94
CA PHE A 130 8.81 -2.81 0.67
C PHE A 130 8.67 -1.48 -0.08
N ALA A 131 7.69 -1.36 -0.98
CA ALA A 131 7.35 -0.09 -1.64
C ALA A 131 6.90 0.94 -0.60
N SER A 132 5.91 0.59 0.22
CA SER A 132 5.42 1.43 1.30
C SER A 132 6.57 1.90 2.19
N LEU A 133 7.50 1.02 2.56
CA LEU A 133 8.64 1.35 3.43
C LEU A 133 9.55 2.40 2.79
N ILE A 134 9.96 2.21 1.53
CA ILE A 134 10.81 3.17 0.80
C ILE A 134 10.12 4.53 0.71
N LEU A 135 8.83 4.53 0.39
CA LEU A 135 8.03 5.73 0.21
C LEU A 135 7.83 6.48 1.53
N LEU A 136 7.42 5.78 2.58
CA LEU A 136 7.23 6.36 3.91
C LEU A 136 8.54 6.93 4.45
N THR A 137 9.65 6.22 4.25
CA THR A 137 10.98 6.71 4.61
C THR A 137 11.31 8.00 3.88
N SER A 138 10.97 8.09 2.59
CA SER A 138 11.23 9.27 1.78
C SER A 138 10.43 10.50 2.23
N ILE A 139 9.18 10.30 2.63
CA ILE A 139 8.26 11.41 2.91
C ILE A 139 8.29 11.78 4.39
N PHE A 140 8.12 10.78 5.25
CA PHE A 140 7.95 10.94 6.69
C PHE A 140 9.23 10.64 7.48
N GLY A 141 10.27 10.11 6.83
CA GLY A 141 11.53 9.76 7.48
C GLY A 141 11.56 8.34 8.05
N TRP A 142 12.77 7.89 8.36
CA TRP A 142 13.03 6.50 8.72
C TRP A 142 12.38 6.08 10.06
N LYS A 143 12.27 6.99 11.04
CA LYS A 143 11.65 6.71 12.35
C LYS A 143 10.18 6.29 12.19
N ILE A 144 9.42 7.04 11.38
CA ILE A 144 7.99 6.79 11.13
C ILE A 144 7.81 5.53 10.28
N ALA A 145 8.65 5.33 9.27
CA ALA A 145 8.61 4.13 8.43
C ALA A 145 8.81 2.83 9.23
N ILE A 146 9.81 2.78 10.13
CA ILE A 146 10.02 1.60 10.99
C ILE A 146 8.82 1.39 11.90
N ALA A 147 8.35 2.43 12.59
CA ALA A 147 7.21 2.31 13.49
C ALA A 147 5.97 1.79 12.75
N TYR A 148 5.75 2.26 11.52
CA TYR A 148 4.64 1.84 10.66
C TYR A 148 4.73 0.36 10.34
N VAL A 149 5.92 -0.12 9.93
CA VAL A 149 6.16 -1.53 9.61
C VAL A 149 5.91 -2.42 10.83
N VAL A 150 6.45 -2.04 12.00
CA VAL A 150 6.30 -2.81 13.23
C VAL A 150 4.83 -2.89 13.65
N LEU A 151 4.14 -1.75 13.70
CA LEU A 151 2.73 -1.71 14.08
C LEU A 151 1.86 -2.46 13.08
N GLY A 152 2.15 -2.34 11.79
CA GLY A 152 1.40 -3.05 10.78
C GLY A 152 1.60 -4.57 10.84
N LEU A 153 2.81 -5.04 11.12
CA LEU A 153 3.09 -6.46 11.39
C LEU A 153 2.35 -6.95 12.64
N VAL A 154 2.30 -6.14 13.71
CA VAL A 154 1.53 -6.46 14.92
C VAL A 154 0.05 -6.63 14.60
N VAL A 155 -0.55 -5.70 13.84
CA VAL A 155 -1.95 -5.81 13.41
C VAL A 155 -2.17 -7.05 12.55
N ALA A 156 -1.26 -7.37 11.63
CA ALA A 156 -1.37 -8.56 10.78
C ALA A 156 -1.32 -9.87 11.60
N ILE A 157 -0.36 -9.99 12.52
CA ILE A 157 -0.19 -11.18 13.38
C ILE A 157 -1.36 -11.31 14.36
N ALA A 158 -1.79 -10.20 14.96
CA ALA A 158 -2.93 -10.16 15.87
C ALA A 158 -4.21 -10.54 15.12
N GLY A 159 -4.44 -9.94 13.95
CA GLY A 159 -5.61 -10.23 13.12
C GLY A 159 -5.68 -11.68 12.67
N GLY A 160 -4.57 -12.25 12.19
CA GLY A 160 -4.50 -13.68 11.88
C GLY A 160 -4.77 -14.55 13.11
N THR A 161 -4.21 -14.19 14.27
CA THR A 161 -4.43 -14.94 15.53
C THR A 161 -5.89 -14.90 15.99
N ILE A 162 -6.56 -13.75 15.87
CA ILE A 162 -7.97 -13.58 16.23
C ILE A 162 -8.86 -14.42 15.31
N ILE A 163 -8.61 -14.39 14.00
CA ILE A 163 -9.38 -15.18 13.03
C ILE A 163 -9.24 -16.69 13.30
N GLU A 164 -8.04 -17.14 13.67
CA GLU A 164 -7.80 -18.55 14.02
C GLU A 164 -8.51 -18.93 15.34
N HIS A 165 -8.52 -18.06 16.35
CA HIS A 165 -9.23 -18.33 17.61
C HIS A 165 -10.75 -18.39 17.45
N LEU A 166 -11.29 -17.66 16.47
CA LEU A 166 -12.71 -17.70 16.14
C LEU A 166 -13.12 -18.97 15.37
N HIS A 167 -12.17 -19.88 15.09
CA HIS A 167 -12.39 -21.15 14.37
C HIS A 167 -13.25 -20.96 13.10
N MET A 168 -12.86 -19.99 12.27
CA MET A 168 -13.62 -19.65 11.07
C MET A 168 -13.24 -20.48 9.84
N GLU A 169 -12.63 -21.67 10.02
CA GLU A 169 -12.23 -22.55 8.93
C GLU A 169 -13.42 -22.93 8.01
N ASP A 170 -14.60 -23.14 8.60
CA ASP A 170 -15.83 -23.48 7.88
C ASP A 170 -16.40 -22.33 7.03
N GLN A 171 -15.81 -21.13 7.15
CA GLN A 171 -16.23 -19.94 6.43
C GLN A 171 -15.41 -19.70 5.15
N ILE A 172 -14.46 -20.56 4.83
CA ILE A 172 -13.82 -20.59 3.52
C ILE A 172 -14.76 -21.29 2.55
N GLU A 173 -15.08 -20.65 1.43
CA GLU A 173 -15.78 -21.33 0.35
C GLU A 173 -14.75 -22.22 -0.34
N MET A 174 -14.61 -23.47 0.12
CA MET A 174 -13.94 -24.51 -0.66
C MET A 174 -14.75 -24.71 -1.93
N PHE A 175 -14.42 -23.95 -2.97
CA PHE A 175 -14.79 -24.30 -4.32
C PHE A 175 -14.16 -25.67 -4.60
N LEU A 176 -14.96 -26.72 -4.46
CA LEU A 176 -14.72 -28.08 -4.98
C LEU A 176 -14.75 -28.14 -6.51
N THR A 177 -14.65 -27.00 -7.20
CA THR A 177 -14.04 -27.03 -8.51
C THR A 177 -12.55 -27.08 -8.26
N PRO A 178 -11.82 -28.14 -8.67
CA PRO A 178 -10.40 -27.96 -8.87
C PRO A 178 -10.33 -26.72 -9.76
N VAL A 179 -9.74 -25.64 -9.24
CA VAL A 179 -9.16 -24.67 -10.13
C VAL A 179 -8.23 -25.56 -10.92
N LYS A 180 -8.65 -25.95 -12.14
CA LYS A 180 -7.79 -26.54 -13.14
C LYS A 180 -6.56 -25.69 -12.99
N CYS A 181 -5.51 -26.27 -12.43
CA CYS A 181 -4.24 -25.61 -12.28
C CYS A 181 -3.94 -25.22 -13.72
N CYS A 182 -4.29 -23.98 -14.08
CA CYS A 182 -4.37 -23.60 -15.47
C CYS A 182 -2.91 -23.49 -15.81
N CYS A 183 -2.42 -24.55 -16.44
CA CYS A 183 -1.03 -24.86 -16.61
C CYS A 183 -0.23 -23.61 -17.01
N SER A 184 0.54 -23.05 -16.08
CA SER A 184 1.86 -22.48 -16.34
C SER A 184 2.46 -21.86 -15.08
N CYS A 185 2.90 -22.70 -14.14
CA CYS A 185 4.09 -22.38 -13.33
C CYS A 185 4.99 -23.62 -13.21
N SER A 186 5.07 -24.42 -14.27
CA SER A 186 6.38 -25.00 -14.61
C SER A 186 6.97 -24.06 -15.64
N LYS A 187 7.85 -23.16 -15.22
CA LYS A 187 8.84 -22.62 -16.14
C LYS A 187 10.20 -22.94 -15.56
N ALA A 188 10.89 -23.79 -16.32
CA ALA A 188 12.28 -24.20 -16.23
C ALA A 188 13.17 -23.10 -15.69
N LYS A 189 14.27 -23.48 -15.01
CA LYS A 189 15.36 -22.60 -14.56
C LYS A 189 15.51 -21.38 -15.48
N THR A 190 14.89 -20.27 -15.11
CA THR A 190 14.85 -19.08 -15.96
C THR A 190 16.24 -18.47 -16.00
N THR A 191 16.84 -18.37 -17.17
CA THR A 191 18.10 -17.68 -17.41
C THR A 191 17.97 -16.19 -17.05
N GLN A 192 19.03 -15.55 -16.57
CA GLN A 192 19.01 -14.13 -16.14
C GLN A 192 18.42 -13.17 -17.18
N LYS A 193 18.66 -13.42 -18.48
CA LYS A 193 18.07 -12.63 -19.59
C LYS A 193 16.54 -12.74 -19.64
N GLN A 194 15.99 -13.93 -19.39
CA GLN A 194 14.54 -14.15 -19.38
C GLN A 194 13.86 -13.47 -18.19
N ARG A 195 14.55 -13.37 -17.05
CA ARG A 195 14.06 -12.62 -15.88
C ARG A 195 13.99 -11.12 -16.14
N LEU A 196 14.98 -10.56 -16.82
CA LEU A 196 15.02 -9.14 -17.16
C LEU A 196 13.89 -8.74 -18.12
N VAL A 197 13.68 -9.53 -19.18
CA VAL A 197 12.62 -9.30 -20.17
C VAL A 197 11.23 -9.47 -19.54
N SER A 198 11.03 -10.50 -18.71
CA SER A 198 9.77 -10.70 -17.99
C SER A 198 9.47 -9.59 -16.99
N SER A 199 10.49 -9.04 -16.33
CA SER A 199 10.33 -7.92 -15.40
C SER A 199 9.92 -6.65 -16.14
N MET A 200 10.53 -6.35 -17.30
CA MET A 200 10.13 -5.19 -18.12
C MET A 200 8.73 -5.31 -18.71
N HIS A 201 8.32 -6.52 -19.12
CA HIS A 201 6.94 -6.74 -19.57
C HIS A 201 5.94 -6.49 -18.43
N SER A 202 6.25 -6.98 -17.22
CA SER A 202 5.43 -6.76 -16.02
C SER A 202 5.33 -5.28 -15.65
N VAL A 203 6.43 -4.53 -15.74
CA VAL A 203 6.45 -3.08 -15.56
C VAL A 203 5.52 -2.39 -16.55
N THR A 204 5.61 -2.75 -17.83
CA THR A 204 4.82 -2.11 -18.89
C THR A 204 3.32 -2.39 -18.75
N ASP A 205 2.94 -3.64 -18.46
CA ASP A 205 1.54 -4.02 -18.28
C ASP A 205 0.92 -3.39 -17.02
N THR A 206 1.69 -3.32 -15.94
CA THR A 206 1.25 -2.69 -14.69
C THR A 206 1.12 -1.19 -14.87
N LEU A 207 2.11 -0.53 -15.48
CA LEU A 207 2.04 0.90 -15.80
C LEU A 207 0.82 1.22 -16.66
N LYS A 208 0.57 0.48 -17.76
CA LYS A 208 -0.61 0.73 -18.61
C LYS A 208 -1.94 0.66 -17.85
N LYS A 209 -2.05 -0.26 -16.89
CA LYS A 209 -3.26 -0.41 -16.08
C LYS A 209 -3.38 0.65 -14.99
N VAL A 210 -2.27 1.03 -14.36
CA VAL A 210 -2.25 1.95 -13.20
C VAL A 210 -2.19 3.43 -13.62
N PHE A 211 -1.59 3.73 -14.78
CA PHE A 211 -1.45 5.09 -15.32
C PHE A 211 -2.75 5.91 -15.35
N PRO A 212 -3.91 5.41 -15.83
CA PRO A 212 -5.15 6.20 -15.79
C PRO A 212 -5.59 6.53 -14.36
N TYR A 213 -5.34 5.65 -13.39
CA TYR A 213 -5.65 5.89 -11.98
C TYR A 213 -4.69 6.88 -11.34
N ILE A 214 -3.39 6.84 -11.69
CA ILE A 214 -2.42 7.86 -11.28
C ILE A 214 -2.90 9.23 -11.73
N LEU A 215 -3.25 9.35 -13.01
CA LEU A 215 -3.70 10.60 -13.61
C LEU A 215 -4.92 11.16 -12.87
N LEU A 216 -5.89 10.30 -12.54
CA LEU A 216 -7.06 10.67 -11.74
C LEU A 216 -6.68 11.08 -10.30
N SER A 217 -5.81 10.32 -9.63
CA SER A 217 -5.40 10.58 -8.24
C SER A 217 -4.61 11.88 -8.10
N VAL A 218 -3.70 12.17 -9.04
CA VAL A 218 -2.91 13.40 -9.07
C VAL A 218 -3.78 14.60 -9.46
N ALA A 219 -4.76 14.41 -10.34
CA ALA A 219 -5.76 15.46 -10.63
C ALA A 219 -6.54 15.83 -9.36
N VAL A 220 -7.02 14.83 -8.62
CA VAL A 220 -7.71 15.04 -7.34
C VAL A 220 -6.76 15.69 -6.33
N GLY A 221 -5.51 15.22 -6.21
CA GLY A 221 -4.48 15.81 -5.35
C GLY A 221 -4.21 17.29 -5.69
N ALA A 222 -4.12 17.64 -6.97
CA ALA A 222 -3.92 19.03 -7.43
C ALA A 222 -5.10 19.94 -7.06
N VAL A 223 -6.33 19.44 -7.22
CA VAL A 223 -7.54 20.17 -6.80
C VAL A 223 -7.57 20.32 -5.28
N ILE A 224 -7.29 19.25 -4.52
CA ILE A 224 -7.19 19.32 -3.06
C ILE A 224 -6.13 20.34 -2.65
N HIS A 225 -4.96 20.35 -3.29
CA HIS A 225 -3.85 21.24 -2.96
C HIS A 225 -4.17 22.71 -3.18
N ASN A 226 -4.84 23.08 -4.28
CA ASN A 226 -5.02 24.50 -4.62
C ASN A 226 -6.43 25.05 -4.38
N TRP A 227 -7.45 24.21 -4.20
CA TRP A 227 -8.84 24.67 -4.06
C TRP A 227 -9.43 24.46 -2.66
N ILE A 228 -8.94 23.49 -1.86
CA ILE A 228 -9.49 23.26 -0.51
C ILE A 228 -8.77 24.16 0.51
N PRO A 229 -9.46 25.05 1.24
CA PRO A 229 -8.83 25.92 2.22
C PRO A 229 -8.28 25.11 3.41
N GLU A 230 -7.06 25.45 3.85
CA GLU A 230 -6.34 24.79 4.96
C GLU A 230 -7.17 24.72 6.24
N ASN A 231 -7.91 25.79 6.56
CA ASN A 231 -8.77 25.86 7.75
C ASN A 231 -9.84 24.76 7.79
N TRP A 232 -10.33 24.31 6.64
CA TRP A 232 -11.32 23.25 6.56
C TRP A 232 -10.70 21.89 6.91
N ILE A 233 -9.49 21.63 6.40
CA ILE A 233 -8.73 20.40 6.69
C ILE A 233 -8.28 20.37 8.15
N ILE A 234 -7.80 21.48 8.71
CA ILE A 234 -7.38 21.55 10.12
C ILE A 234 -8.55 21.30 11.07
N ASN A 235 -9.75 21.82 10.76
CA ASN A 235 -10.93 21.60 11.61
C ASN A 235 -11.52 20.19 11.49
N THR A 236 -11.40 19.52 10.34
CA THR A 236 -11.99 18.19 10.12
C THR A 236 -11.02 17.05 10.38
N LEU A 237 -9.74 17.22 10.03
CA LEU A 237 -8.68 16.20 10.01
C LEU A 237 -7.45 16.58 10.86
N GLY A 238 -7.42 17.77 11.46
CA GLY A 238 -6.34 18.24 12.33
C GLY A 238 -6.58 17.97 13.83
N VAL A 239 -5.70 18.53 14.68
CA VAL A 239 -5.62 18.31 16.15
C VAL A 239 -6.97 18.46 16.88
N LYS A 240 -7.88 19.29 16.36
CA LYS A 240 -9.14 19.63 17.02
C LYS A 240 -10.21 18.55 16.92
N ASN A 241 -10.09 17.58 16.02
CA ASN A 241 -11.10 16.55 15.81
C ASN A 241 -10.53 15.14 16.07
N PRO A 242 -10.82 14.50 17.21
CA PRO A 242 -10.36 13.15 17.47
C PRO A 242 -10.91 12.15 16.44
N LEU A 243 -12.06 12.43 15.82
CA LEU A 243 -12.65 11.56 14.80
C LEU A 243 -11.91 11.59 13.45
N GLY A 244 -10.88 12.44 13.28
CA GLY A 244 -10.14 12.57 12.03
C GLY A 244 -9.59 11.23 11.51
N VAL A 245 -9.07 10.38 12.41
CA VAL A 245 -8.55 9.04 12.05
C VAL A 245 -9.66 8.15 11.50
N ILE A 246 -10.82 8.15 12.16
CA ILE A 246 -11.96 7.32 11.78
C ILE A 246 -12.49 7.77 10.41
N LEU A 247 -12.65 9.08 10.21
CA LEU A 247 -13.09 9.65 8.94
C LEU A 247 -12.13 9.31 7.79
N ALA A 248 -10.82 9.41 8.04
CA ALA A 248 -9.79 9.01 7.09
C ALA A 248 -9.89 7.52 6.69
N VAL A 249 -10.06 6.62 7.66
CA VAL A 249 -10.21 5.19 7.37
C VAL A 249 -11.43 4.91 6.50
N PHE A 250 -12.60 5.46 6.86
CA PHE A 250 -13.82 5.24 6.08
C PHE A 250 -13.79 5.92 4.71
N ALA A 251 -13.09 7.06 4.57
CA ALA A 251 -12.86 7.68 3.28
C ALA A 251 -11.90 6.85 2.40
N GLY A 252 -10.94 6.16 3.01
CA GLY A 252 -9.96 5.33 2.31
C GLY A 252 -10.53 4.01 1.75
N ILE A 253 -11.41 3.32 2.48
CA ILE A 253 -11.99 2.01 2.08
C ILE A 253 -12.58 1.99 0.64
N PRO A 254 -13.46 2.94 0.24
CA PRO A 254 -14.05 2.92 -1.09
C PRO A 254 -13.07 3.34 -2.20
N MET A 255 -11.93 3.94 -1.85
CA MET A 255 -10.98 4.42 -2.85
C MET A 255 -10.22 3.25 -3.47
N TYR A 256 -10.42 3.05 -4.77
CA TYR A 256 -9.53 2.21 -5.57
C TYR A 256 -8.35 3.03 -6.05
N SER A 257 -7.36 3.20 -5.18
CA SER A 257 -6.09 3.82 -5.52
C SER A 257 -4.94 2.93 -5.09
N ASP A 258 -3.90 2.90 -5.90
CA ASP A 258 -2.62 2.35 -5.48
C ASP A 258 -1.99 3.28 -4.43
N ILE A 259 -1.03 2.78 -3.66
CA ILE A 259 -0.35 3.56 -2.62
C ILE A 259 0.27 4.83 -3.19
N PHE A 260 0.74 4.77 -4.43
CA PHE A 260 1.32 5.91 -5.14
C PHE A 260 0.34 7.05 -5.38
N GLY A 261 -0.91 6.74 -5.71
CA GLY A 261 -1.96 7.77 -5.83
C GLY A 261 -2.32 8.39 -4.48
N CYS A 262 -2.21 7.60 -3.40
CA CYS A 262 -2.45 8.09 -2.05
C CYS A 262 -1.34 9.03 -1.57
N ILE A 263 -0.11 8.92 -2.08
CA ILE A 263 1.02 9.77 -1.68
C ILE A 263 0.69 11.25 -1.92
N SER A 264 0.26 11.60 -3.14
CA SER A 264 0.01 12.99 -3.50
C SER A 264 -1.08 13.62 -2.60
N ILE A 265 -2.13 12.85 -2.32
CA ILE A 265 -3.20 13.24 -1.38
C ILE A 265 -2.65 13.38 0.04
N SER A 266 -1.81 12.43 0.46
CA SER A 266 -1.21 12.37 1.80
C SER A 266 -0.26 13.54 2.07
N GLU A 267 0.59 13.89 1.10
CA GLU A 267 1.47 15.06 1.15
C GLU A 267 0.64 16.35 1.22
N SER A 268 -0.41 16.47 0.39
CA SER A 268 -1.30 17.63 0.41
C SER A 268 -2.03 17.79 1.75
N LEU A 269 -2.56 16.70 2.31
CA LEU A 269 -3.24 16.72 3.61
C LEU A 269 -2.28 17.09 4.74
N LEU A 270 -1.08 16.51 4.76
CA LEU A 270 -0.07 16.80 5.77
C LEU A 270 0.41 18.26 5.69
N ALA A 271 0.66 18.76 4.48
CA ALA A 271 1.06 20.15 4.25
C ALA A 271 0.00 21.14 4.75
N LYS A 272 -1.28 20.76 4.68
CA LYS A 272 -2.43 21.55 5.15
C LYS A 272 -2.77 21.34 6.62
N GLY A 273 -1.90 20.67 7.38
CA GLY A 273 -2.04 20.54 8.83
C GLY A 273 -2.86 19.34 9.32
N ALA A 274 -3.10 18.33 8.48
CA ALA A 274 -3.62 17.05 8.94
C ALA A 274 -2.61 16.35 9.88
N LEU A 275 -3.11 15.61 10.87
CA LEU A 275 -2.26 14.83 11.76
C LEU A 275 -1.61 13.66 11.03
N LEU A 276 -0.43 13.25 11.48
CA LEU A 276 0.34 12.19 10.83
C LEU A 276 -0.40 10.85 10.87
N GLY A 277 -1.04 10.51 11.98
CA GLY A 277 -1.84 9.29 12.09
C GLY A 277 -3.12 9.29 11.24
N VAL A 278 -3.70 10.46 10.97
CA VAL A 278 -4.83 10.59 10.03
C VAL A 278 -4.39 10.22 8.63
N VAL A 279 -3.25 10.75 8.18
CA VAL A 279 -2.67 10.46 6.87
C VAL A 279 -2.27 8.98 6.74
N LEU A 280 -1.58 8.42 7.73
CA LEU A 280 -1.15 7.01 7.70
C LEU A 280 -2.34 6.05 7.76
N SER A 281 -3.35 6.34 8.57
CA SER A 281 -4.56 5.50 8.66
C SER A 281 -5.37 5.51 7.35
N PHE A 282 -5.44 6.66 6.66
CA PHE A 282 -5.99 6.76 5.31
C PHE A 282 -5.22 5.85 4.34
N MET A 283 -3.88 5.97 4.29
CA MET A 283 -3.05 5.15 3.40
C MET A 283 -3.23 3.64 3.66
N MET A 284 -3.21 3.22 4.93
CA MET A 284 -3.41 1.81 5.32
C MET A 284 -4.79 1.30 4.91
N ALA A 285 -5.83 2.13 5.07
CA ALA A 285 -7.20 1.76 4.71
C ALA A 285 -7.34 1.56 3.20
N VAL A 286 -6.78 2.48 2.40
CA VAL A 286 -6.82 2.38 0.94
C VAL A 286 -6.11 1.12 0.45
N THR A 287 -4.91 0.82 0.95
CA THR A 287 -4.15 -0.33 0.45
C THR A 287 -4.74 -1.66 0.91
N THR A 288 -5.22 -1.74 2.16
CA THR A 288 -5.65 -3.02 2.77
C THR A 288 -7.11 -3.36 2.47
N LEU A 289 -8.00 -2.35 2.46
CA LEU A 289 -9.45 -2.53 2.44
C LEU A 289 -10.13 -1.98 1.17
N SER A 290 -9.38 -1.85 0.07
CA SER A 290 -9.92 -1.41 -1.22
C SER A 290 -11.16 -2.21 -1.65
N LEU A 291 -12.13 -1.54 -2.27
CA LEU A 291 -13.35 -2.18 -2.78
C LEU A 291 -13.06 -3.44 -3.65
N PRO A 292 -12.10 -3.40 -4.61
CA PRO A 292 -11.81 -4.57 -5.45
C PRO A 292 -11.16 -5.73 -4.71
N SER A 293 -10.31 -5.48 -3.71
CA SER A 293 -9.76 -6.56 -2.88
C SER A 293 -10.87 -7.25 -2.08
N LEU A 294 -11.81 -6.49 -1.51
CA LEU A 294 -12.96 -7.05 -0.78
C LEU A 294 -13.90 -7.85 -1.69
N ILE A 295 -14.17 -7.37 -2.92
CA ILE A 295 -14.98 -8.11 -3.91
C ILE A 295 -14.31 -9.43 -4.28
N MET A 296 -13.00 -9.43 -4.54
CA MET A 296 -12.29 -10.64 -4.92
C MET A 296 -12.19 -11.62 -3.75
N LEU A 297 -11.99 -11.12 -2.52
CA LEU A 297 -11.94 -11.94 -1.33
C LEU A 297 -13.31 -12.57 -1.04
N LYS A 298 -14.42 -11.83 -1.22
CA LYS A 298 -15.79 -12.34 -1.09
C LYS A 298 -16.10 -13.53 -2.01
N LYS A 299 -15.37 -13.68 -3.12
CA LYS A 299 -15.53 -14.85 -4.01
C LYS A 299 -14.90 -16.14 -3.47
N VAL A 300 -14.14 -16.06 -2.37
CA VAL A 300 -13.35 -17.17 -1.80
C VAL A 300 -13.73 -17.44 -0.34
N ILE A 301 -14.28 -16.45 0.36
CA ILE A 301 -14.72 -16.59 1.75
C ILE A 301 -16.16 -16.10 1.91
N LYS A 302 -16.87 -16.70 2.86
CA LYS A 302 -18.24 -16.31 3.21
C LYS A 302 -18.25 -14.90 3.82
N THR A 303 -19.39 -14.22 3.66
CA THR A 303 -19.61 -12.86 4.17
C THR A 303 -19.28 -12.72 5.67
N LYS A 304 -19.51 -13.74 6.49
CA LYS A 304 -19.17 -13.72 7.92
C LYS A 304 -17.67 -13.50 8.16
N LEU A 305 -16.82 -14.28 7.49
CA LEU A 305 -15.35 -14.16 7.60
C LEU A 305 -14.85 -12.85 6.98
N LEU A 306 -15.48 -12.40 5.90
CA LEU A 306 -15.17 -11.10 5.30
C LEU A 306 -15.43 -9.94 6.26
N VAL A 307 -16.58 -9.93 6.94
CA VAL A 307 -16.92 -8.88 7.93
C VAL A 307 -15.96 -8.89 9.10
N VAL A 308 -15.60 -10.08 9.61
CA VAL A 308 -14.60 -10.21 10.67
C VAL A 308 -13.24 -9.66 10.21
N PHE A 309 -12.77 -10.06 9.03
CA PHE A 309 -11.53 -9.54 8.45
C PHE A 309 -11.54 -8.01 8.34
N VAL A 310 -12.59 -7.44 7.75
CA VAL A 310 -12.73 -5.97 7.60
C VAL A 310 -12.73 -5.31 8.98
N SER A 311 -13.48 -5.83 9.94
CA SER A 311 -13.56 -5.25 11.29
C SER A 311 -12.22 -5.23 12.02
N ILE A 312 -11.44 -6.30 11.89
CA ILE A 312 -10.10 -6.42 12.47
C ILE A 312 -9.16 -5.39 11.83
N CYS A 313 -9.16 -5.29 10.50
CA CYS A 313 -8.33 -4.33 9.78
C CYS A 313 -8.72 -2.88 10.13
N VAL A 314 -10.01 -2.53 10.10
CA VAL A 314 -10.49 -1.19 10.46
C VAL A 314 -10.07 -0.84 11.89
N THR A 315 -10.30 -1.73 12.85
CA THR A 315 -9.93 -1.50 14.24
C THR A 315 -8.42 -1.35 14.40
N GLY A 316 -7.63 -2.23 13.78
CA GLY A 316 -6.17 -2.16 13.81
C GLY A 316 -5.63 -0.87 13.21
N ILE A 317 -6.16 -0.45 12.05
CA ILE A 317 -5.74 0.79 11.38
C ILE A 317 -6.11 2.02 12.23
N ILE A 318 -7.29 2.04 12.85
CA ILE A 318 -7.69 3.13 13.75
C ILE A 318 -6.75 3.21 14.96
N LEU A 319 -6.42 2.07 15.58
CA LEU A 319 -5.50 2.01 16.71
C LEU A 319 -4.10 2.52 16.32
N VAL A 320 -3.59 2.11 15.16
CA VAL A 320 -2.31 2.58 14.63
C VAL A 320 -2.36 4.09 14.33
N GLY A 321 -3.44 4.59 13.75
CA GLY A 321 -3.62 6.02 13.50
C GLY A 321 -3.60 6.84 14.79
N TYR A 322 -4.32 6.43 15.83
CA TYR A 322 -4.27 7.12 17.12
C TYR A 322 -2.90 7.01 17.79
N PHE A 323 -2.23 5.85 17.69
CA PHE A 323 -0.86 5.69 18.17
C PHE A 323 0.05 6.75 17.53
N PHE A 324 0.01 6.90 16.21
CA PHE A 324 0.83 7.90 15.53
C PHE A 324 0.48 9.34 15.91
N ASN A 325 -0.80 9.66 16.15
CA ASN A 325 -1.19 10.99 16.61
C ASN A 325 -0.64 11.30 18.01
N VAL A 326 -0.67 10.33 18.92
CA VAL A 326 -0.15 10.50 20.29
C VAL A 326 1.36 10.66 20.29
N PHE A 327 2.07 9.84 19.51
CA PHE A 327 3.53 9.85 19.45
C PHE A 327 4.10 10.79 18.38
N GLN A 328 3.26 11.61 17.74
CA GLN A 328 3.65 12.48 16.64
C GLN A 328 4.80 13.43 17.02
N THR A 329 4.77 13.99 18.24
CA THR A 329 5.81 14.90 18.76
C THR A 329 7.16 14.20 18.98
N LEU A 330 7.16 12.91 19.26
CA LEU A 330 8.37 12.09 19.44
C LEU A 330 9.01 11.72 18.09
N PHE A 331 8.20 11.61 17.04
CA PHE A 331 8.67 11.26 15.70
C PHE A 331 9.13 12.46 14.87
N LEU A 332 8.57 13.65 15.10
CA LEU A 332 8.90 14.89 14.38
C LEU A 332 10.05 15.69 15.00
N ASN A 333 10.52 15.33 16.20
CA ASN A 333 11.78 15.78 16.81
C ASN A 333 12.95 14.83 16.47
#